data_AF-A0A812V1I5-F1
#
_entry.id   AF-A0A812V1I5-F1
#
_cell.length_a   1.000
_cell.length_b   1.000
_cell.length_c   1.000
_cell.angle_alpha   90.00
_cell.angle_beta   90.00
_cell.angle_gamma   90.00
#
_symmetry.space_group_name_H-M   'P 1'
#
loop_
_entity.id
_entity.type
_entity.pdbx_description
1 polymer ?
#
loop_
_entity_poly.entity_id
_entity_poly.type
_entity_poly.pdbx_seq_one_letter_code
_entity_poly.pdbx_strand_id
1 'polypeptide(L)'
;MSSQAVAGPHHINRSSDAAPTADRACLVDLILNAVALNGILDIDEFLFEAMVPTKIQLAIQKLQPIQLIYGRGKSQVESAFNFSALLLMLLVPYLVLVLPLTQRMLEVKREMCFGIQNFVVAYNSDVGMAYGLITAEKRNQSNPTLAEVAVDNYKFKLDGPWKQVDDELPPSPDYMQIGLYTQEFEFGRIRKMAEEAQYFPVCWEKDVEPDGSENASILSAFAHSRMKAAAFNLGITATTCAELSYDCYTPEARMVRLMCGQTCGCTDPMSSPWYKQRAEGCAEMCLSERHQLMKALPCQDFPQAGAQASWNHFWDNYQLAITAYFGQDRIQYASPGFATAASIQAGGCDQLRLHRTDSITGEVWCLGAADLFGPLAYLCPESCGCRNVTSGSPMAYYCPNSCLA
;
A
#
# COMPACT_ATOMS: atom_id res chain seq x y z
N MET A 1 -22.85 -31.86 38.14
CA MET A 1 -22.50 -30.66 38.94
C MET A 1 -22.86 -29.48 38.06
N SER A 2 -24.10 -28.99 38.16
CA SER A 2 -24.49 -27.83 39.00
C SER A 2 -23.83 -26.55 38.45
N SER A 3 -24.49 -25.72 37.64
CA SER A 3 -25.59 -24.77 37.92
C SER A 3 -25.05 -23.33 37.92
N GLN A 4 -25.93 -22.39 37.53
CA GLN A 4 -25.84 -20.90 37.52
C GLN A 4 -25.30 -20.31 36.21
N ALA A 5 -26.04 -19.62 35.33
CA ALA A 5 -27.21 -18.72 35.38
C ALA A 5 -26.95 -17.31 36.00
N VAL A 6 -27.45 -16.28 35.29
CA VAL A 6 -27.63 -14.84 35.62
C VAL A 6 -26.42 -13.96 35.23
N ALA A 7 -26.48 -12.80 34.52
CA ALA A 7 -27.47 -11.76 34.17
C ALA A 7 -27.17 -11.22 32.74
N GLY A 8 -28.09 -10.74 31.89
CA GLY A 8 -28.95 -9.55 32.02
C GLY A 8 -28.52 -8.47 31.00
N PRO A 9 -29.33 -8.10 29.97
CA PRO A 9 -28.92 -7.14 28.94
C PRO A 9 -29.23 -5.70 29.36
N HIS A 10 -28.20 -4.84 29.38
CA HIS A 10 -28.38 -3.39 29.51
C HIS A 10 -28.72 -2.77 28.15
N HIS A 11 -30.00 -2.53 27.92
CA HIS A 11 -30.48 -1.60 26.89
C HIS A 11 -30.07 -0.17 27.24
N ILE A 12 -29.10 0.38 26.50
CA ILE A 12 -28.84 1.82 26.48
C ILE A 12 -29.63 2.41 25.31
N ASN A 13 -30.80 2.96 25.63
CA ASN A 13 -31.52 3.87 24.74
C ASN A 13 -30.71 5.18 24.67
N ARG A 14 -29.92 5.37 23.62
CA ARG A 14 -29.36 6.69 23.27
C ARG A 14 -30.27 7.35 22.23
N SER A 15 -31.14 8.20 22.78
CA SER A 15 -31.45 9.56 22.32
C SER A 15 -31.10 9.85 20.86
N SER A 16 -32.12 9.77 20.01
CA SER A 16 -32.25 10.53 18.77
C SER A 16 -32.08 12.02 19.09
N ASP A 17 -31.00 12.64 18.69
CA ASP A 17 -30.91 14.11 18.67
C ASP A 17 -30.01 14.61 17.54
N ALA A 18 -30.55 15.61 16.85
CA ALA A 18 -29.89 16.57 15.97
C ALA A 18 -29.38 16.03 14.62
N ALA A 19 -30.33 15.83 13.70
CA ALA A 19 -30.09 16.22 12.31
C ALA A 19 -29.61 17.70 12.26
N PRO A 20 -28.54 18.03 11.53
CA PRO A 20 -28.18 19.42 11.32
C PRO A 20 -29.28 20.05 10.45
N THR A 21 -29.98 21.00 11.05
CA THR A 21 -30.96 21.85 10.37
C THR A 21 -30.22 22.71 9.34
N ALA A 22 -30.10 22.18 8.12
CA ALA A 22 -29.67 22.91 6.91
C ALA A 22 -30.66 24.01 6.48
N ASP A 23 -31.67 24.31 7.31
CA ASP A 23 -32.79 25.19 6.97
C ASP A 23 -32.75 26.56 7.68
N ARG A 24 -31.69 26.85 8.45
CA ARG A 24 -31.47 28.18 9.05
C ARG A 24 -30.47 29.06 8.28
N ALA A 25 -29.87 28.55 7.21
CA ALA A 25 -29.01 29.33 6.33
C ALA A 25 -29.80 30.26 5.39
N CYS A 26 -31.11 30.03 5.19
CA CYS A 26 -31.81 30.68 4.07
C CYS A 26 -32.39 32.08 4.38
N LEU A 27 -32.62 32.46 5.64
CA LEU A 27 -33.21 33.77 5.97
C LEU A 27 -32.17 34.86 6.22
N VAL A 28 -31.13 34.54 6.99
CA VAL A 28 -30.10 35.53 7.39
C VAL A 28 -29.27 35.95 6.18
N ASP A 29 -28.91 35.02 5.30
CA ASP A 29 -28.16 35.33 4.07
C ASP A 29 -28.99 36.13 3.06
N LEU A 30 -30.31 35.89 3.00
CA LEU A 30 -31.20 36.62 2.10
C LEU A 30 -31.46 38.05 2.59
N ILE A 31 -31.55 38.26 3.90
CA ILE A 31 -31.61 39.60 4.51
C ILE A 31 -30.28 40.33 4.34
N LEU A 32 -29.13 39.66 4.54
CA LEU A 32 -27.81 40.25 4.34
C LEU A 32 -27.60 40.71 2.88
N ASN A 33 -28.02 39.90 1.91
CA ASN A 33 -27.94 40.27 0.50
C ASN A 33 -28.89 41.43 0.14
N ALA A 34 -30.10 41.48 0.72
CA ALA A 34 -31.03 42.59 0.50
C ALA A 34 -30.51 43.92 1.09
N VAL A 35 -29.92 43.88 2.29
CA VAL A 35 -29.32 45.06 2.93
C VAL A 35 -28.08 45.53 2.16
N ALA A 36 -27.23 44.61 1.70
CA ALA A 36 -26.08 44.95 0.87
C ALA A 36 -26.49 45.62 -0.45
N LEU A 37 -27.57 45.15 -1.08
CA LEU A 37 -28.09 45.74 -2.31
C LEU A 37 -28.63 47.16 -2.09
N ASN A 38 -29.35 47.40 -1.00
CA ASN A 38 -29.82 48.75 -0.66
C ASN A 38 -28.64 49.71 -0.43
N GLY A 39 -27.59 49.23 0.27
CA GLY A 39 -26.39 50.01 0.49
C GLY A 39 -25.67 50.39 -0.81
N ILE A 40 -25.63 49.51 -1.81
CA ILE A 40 -25.02 49.82 -3.11
C ILE A 40 -25.86 50.84 -3.89
N LEU A 41 -27.20 50.75 -3.84
CA LEU A 41 -28.09 51.71 -4.49
C LEU A 41 -27.98 53.11 -3.85
N ASP A 42 -27.92 53.19 -2.53
CA ASP A 42 -27.72 54.45 -1.82
C ASP A 42 -26.37 55.08 -2.19
N ILE A 43 -25.31 54.26 -2.30
CA ILE A 43 -23.98 54.72 -2.74
C ILE A 43 -24.00 55.23 -4.18
N ASP A 44 -24.74 54.58 -5.10
CA ASP A 44 -24.88 55.04 -6.49
C ASP A 44 -25.60 56.38 -6.57
N GLU A 45 -26.65 56.58 -5.76
CA GLU A 45 -27.35 57.86 -5.65
C GLU A 45 -26.42 58.96 -5.12
N PHE A 46 -25.64 58.68 -4.07
CA PHE A 46 -24.65 59.63 -3.55
C PHE A 46 -23.52 59.94 -4.56
N LEU A 47 -23.03 58.92 -5.27
CA LEU A 47 -22.02 59.10 -6.31
C LEU A 47 -22.59 59.92 -7.48
N PHE A 48 -23.85 59.70 -7.84
CA PHE A 48 -24.52 60.48 -8.86
C PHE A 48 -24.68 61.94 -8.42
N GLU A 49 -25.15 62.20 -7.20
CA GLU A 49 -25.23 63.56 -6.66
C GLU A 49 -23.87 64.24 -6.57
N ALA A 50 -22.83 63.52 -6.17
CA ALA A 50 -21.48 64.06 -5.99
C ALA A 50 -20.74 64.29 -7.31
N MET A 51 -20.92 63.41 -8.30
CA MET A 51 -20.13 63.43 -9.53
C MET A 51 -20.84 64.11 -10.70
N VAL A 52 -22.16 64.32 -10.65
CA VAL A 52 -22.86 65.03 -11.74
C VAL A 52 -22.59 66.53 -11.62
N PRO A 53 -21.88 67.15 -12.58
CA PRO A 53 -21.61 68.58 -12.54
C PRO A 53 -22.92 69.37 -12.59
N THR A 54 -23.01 70.46 -11.84
CA THR A 54 -24.17 71.37 -11.81
C THR A 54 -24.61 71.87 -13.19
N LYS A 55 -23.67 71.93 -14.16
CA LYS A 55 -23.99 72.22 -15.57
C LYS A 55 -24.86 71.16 -16.23
N ILE A 56 -24.66 69.89 -15.90
CA ILE A 56 -25.48 68.77 -16.39
C ILE A 56 -26.84 68.76 -15.68
N GLN A 57 -26.89 69.05 -14.38
CA GLN A 57 -28.18 69.18 -13.66
C GLN A 57 -29.04 70.32 -14.25
N LEU A 58 -28.44 71.47 -14.54
CA LEU A 58 -29.13 72.58 -15.22
C LEU A 58 -29.48 72.27 -16.68
N ALA A 59 -28.69 71.43 -17.36
CA ALA A 59 -29.02 70.97 -18.70
C ALA A 59 -30.21 70.01 -18.68
N ILE A 60 -30.25 69.08 -17.72
CA ILE A 60 -31.35 68.11 -17.50
C ILE A 60 -32.65 68.85 -17.18
N GLN A 61 -32.62 69.86 -16.32
CA GLN A 61 -33.80 70.69 -16.02
C GLN A 61 -34.31 71.51 -17.21
N LYS A 62 -33.46 71.74 -18.22
CA LYS A 62 -33.81 72.46 -19.46
C LYS A 62 -34.11 71.53 -20.63
N LEU A 63 -34.06 70.22 -20.45
CA LEU A 63 -34.47 69.27 -21.47
C LEU A 63 -35.97 69.45 -21.71
N GLN A 64 -36.34 70.11 -22.80
CA GLN A 64 -37.68 70.00 -23.36
C GLN A 64 -37.92 68.54 -23.75
N PRO A 65 -39.16 68.05 -23.63
CA PRO A 65 -39.51 66.69 -24.03
C PRO A 65 -39.11 66.48 -25.49
N ILE A 66 -38.11 65.62 -25.71
CA ILE A 66 -37.58 65.31 -27.04
C ILE A 66 -38.72 64.70 -27.85
N GLN A 67 -39.14 65.41 -28.90
CA GLN A 67 -40.11 64.90 -29.84
C GLN A 67 -39.42 63.90 -30.76
N LEU A 68 -39.44 62.63 -30.35
CA LEU A 68 -38.81 61.54 -31.08
C LEU A 68 -39.73 61.11 -32.23
N ILE A 69 -39.36 61.50 -33.46
CA ILE A 69 -39.96 60.94 -34.67
C ILE A 69 -39.35 59.55 -34.89
N TYR A 70 -39.92 58.54 -34.22
CA TYR A 70 -39.49 57.16 -34.38
C TYR A 70 -40.06 56.57 -35.68
N GLY A 71 -39.18 56.23 -36.62
CA GLY A 71 -39.53 55.34 -37.73
C GLY A 71 -39.79 53.93 -37.20
N ARG A 72 -40.98 53.38 -37.47
CA ARG A 72 -41.47 52.09 -36.94
C ARG A 72 -40.50 50.91 -37.16
N GLY A 73 -39.75 50.90 -38.27
CA GLY A 73 -38.75 49.86 -38.56
C GLY A 73 -37.43 50.01 -37.80
N LYS A 74 -36.99 51.25 -37.54
CA LYS A 74 -35.72 51.52 -36.84
C LYS A 74 -35.81 51.11 -35.37
N SER A 75 -36.94 51.38 -34.73
CA SER A 75 -37.20 51.01 -33.33
C SER A 75 -37.21 49.49 -33.11
N GLN A 76 -37.72 48.69 -34.07
CA GLN A 76 -37.72 47.23 -33.94
C GLN A 76 -36.31 46.64 -34.07
N VAL A 77 -35.48 47.16 -34.98
CA VAL A 77 -34.09 46.71 -35.14
C VAL A 77 -33.26 47.09 -33.92
N GLU A 78 -33.42 48.31 -33.41
CA GLU A 78 -32.74 48.77 -32.20
C GLU A 78 -33.14 47.95 -30.97
N SER A 79 -34.43 47.63 -30.84
CA SER A 79 -34.92 46.75 -29.76
C SER A 79 -34.40 45.32 -29.90
N ALA A 80 -34.36 44.75 -31.11
CA ALA A 80 -33.84 43.40 -31.36
C ALA A 80 -32.33 43.31 -31.12
N PHE A 81 -31.59 44.35 -31.50
CA PHE A 81 -30.15 44.46 -31.23
C PHE A 81 -29.89 44.56 -29.72
N ASN A 82 -30.59 45.47 -29.02
CA ASN A 82 -30.46 45.62 -27.58
C ASN A 82 -30.83 44.32 -26.85
N PHE A 83 -31.89 43.63 -27.26
CA PHE A 83 -32.26 42.33 -26.71
C PHE A 83 -31.20 41.26 -26.95
N SER A 84 -30.66 41.17 -28.18
CA SER A 84 -29.58 40.23 -28.50
C SER A 84 -28.30 40.53 -27.73
N ALA A 85 -27.93 41.81 -27.61
CA ALA A 85 -26.77 42.24 -26.85
C ALA A 85 -26.92 41.89 -25.35
N LEU A 86 -28.12 42.09 -24.79
CA LEU A 86 -28.43 41.75 -23.40
C LEU A 86 -28.41 40.23 -23.18
N LEU A 87 -28.98 39.45 -24.10
CA LEU A 87 -28.90 37.98 -24.08
C LEU A 87 -27.45 37.53 -24.12
N LEU A 88 -26.64 38.04 -25.05
CA LEU A 88 -25.23 37.70 -25.20
C LEU A 88 -24.44 38.05 -23.93
N MET A 89 -24.70 39.22 -23.35
CA MET A 89 -24.06 39.70 -22.12
C MET A 89 -24.39 38.81 -20.91
N LEU A 90 -25.54 38.13 -20.88
CA LEU A 90 -25.87 37.13 -19.87
C LEU A 90 -25.30 35.73 -20.18
N LEU A 91 -25.37 35.32 -21.44
CA LEU A 91 -25.04 33.96 -21.87
C LEU A 91 -23.53 33.70 -21.88
N VAL A 92 -22.73 34.70 -22.26
CA VAL A 92 -21.27 34.57 -22.32
C VAL A 92 -20.66 34.34 -20.92
N PRO A 93 -20.93 35.16 -19.88
CA PRO A 93 -20.45 34.88 -18.53
C PRO A 93 -20.97 33.56 -17.97
N TYR A 94 -22.22 33.20 -18.26
CA TYR A 94 -22.76 31.91 -17.82
C TYR A 94 -21.96 30.73 -18.38
N LEU A 95 -21.70 30.70 -19.70
CA LEU A 95 -20.97 29.60 -20.33
C LEU A 95 -19.47 29.63 -20.04
N VAL A 96 -18.84 30.81 -19.97
CA VAL A 96 -17.38 30.96 -19.85
C VAL A 96 -16.92 30.93 -18.39
N LEU A 97 -17.73 31.40 -17.44
CA LEU A 97 -17.34 31.50 -16.03
C LEU A 97 -18.12 30.52 -15.16
N VAL A 98 -19.45 30.57 -15.20
CA VAL A 98 -20.30 29.83 -14.25
C VAL A 98 -20.26 28.32 -14.51
N LEU A 99 -20.38 27.90 -15.77
CA LEU A 99 -20.39 26.50 -16.14
C LEU A 99 -19.07 25.77 -15.82
N PRO A 100 -17.88 26.28 -16.20
CA PRO A 100 -16.63 25.62 -15.82
C PRO A 100 -16.37 25.69 -14.30
N LEU A 101 -16.76 26.78 -13.62
CA LEU A 101 -16.64 26.85 -12.16
C LEU A 101 -17.51 25.78 -11.47
N THR A 102 -18.73 25.56 -11.96
CA THR A 102 -19.63 24.52 -11.44
C THR A 102 -19.05 23.13 -11.68
N GLN A 103 -18.49 22.88 -12.86
CA GLN A 103 -17.81 21.61 -13.16
C GLN A 103 -16.61 21.38 -12.23
N ARG A 104 -15.78 22.40 -12.01
CA ARG A 104 -14.66 22.33 -11.06
C ARG A 104 -15.12 22.11 -9.63
N MET A 105 -16.20 22.76 -9.18
CA MET A 105 -16.76 22.52 -7.85
C MET A 105 -17.35 21.12 -7.71
N LEU A 106 -17.95 20.56 -8.77
CA LEU A 106 -18.44 19.18 -8.79
C LEU A 106 -17.30 18.17 -8.80
N GLU A 107 -16.20 18.46 -9.51
CA GLU A 107 -14.97 17.66 -9.49
C GLU A 107 -14.33 17.69 -8.09
N VAL A 108 -14.19 18.86 -7.49
CA VAL A 108 -13.71 19.01 -6.11
C VAL A 108 -14.65 18.30 -5.12
N LYS A 109 -15.98 18.44 -5.27
CA LYS A 109 -16.95 17.70 -4.47
C LYS A 109 -16.82 16.19 -4.69
N ARG A 110 -16.50 15.75 -5.91
CA ARG A 110 -16.22 14.34 -6.20
C ARG A 110 -15.00 13.85 -5.42
N GLU A 111 -13.89 14.57 -5.53
CA GLU A 111 -12.65 14.22 -4.81
C GLU A 111 -12.78 14.35 -3.28
N MET A 112 -13.56 15.33 -2.79
CA MET A 112 -13.69 15.63 -1.36
C MET A 112 -14.84 14.93 -0.66
N CYS A 113 -15.87 14.46 -1.37
CA CYS A 113 -17.09 13.90 -0.76
C CYS A 113 -17.45 12.50 -1.27
N PHE A 114 -16.82 12.01 -2.34
CA PHE A 114 -17.06 10.63 -2.79
C PHE A 114 -15.99 9.68 -2.25
N GLY A 115 -16.35 8.41 -2.25
CA GLY A 115 -15.52 7.32 -1.78
C GLY A 115 -15.56 7.07 -0.28
N ILE A 116 -14.76 6.09 0.17
CA ILE A 116 -14.61 5.77 1.58
C ILE A 116 -13.65 6.80 2.18
N GLN A 117 -14.13 7.69 3.05
CA GLN A 117 -13.31 8.77 3.64
C GLN A 117 -12.86 8.48 5.07
N ASN A 118 -13.40 7.40 5.61
CA ASN A 118 -13.29 7.03 6.99
C ASN A 118 -12.22 5.95 7.13
N PHE A 119 -10.97 6.21 6.75
CA PHE A 119 -9.90 5.24 6.98
C PHE A 119 -8.51 5.87 7.13
N VAL A 120 -7.66 5.21 7.91
CA VAL A 120 -6.20 5.45 7.98
C VAL A 120 -5.50 4.31 7.28
N VAL A 121 -4.33 4.62 6.74
CA VAL A 121 -3.40 3.62 6.22
C VAL A 121 -2.06 3.81 6.89
N ALA A 122 -1.41 2.71 7.26
CA ALA A 122 -0.04 2.69 7.74
C ALA A 122 0.79 1.71 6.91
N TYR A 123 2.01 2.11 6.57
CA TYR A 123 2.95 1.25 5.89
C TYR A 123 3.82 0.51 6.91
N ASN A 124 3.87 -0.81 6.80
CA ASN A 124 4.82 -1.65 7.51
C ASN A 124 6.03 -1.88 6.59
N SER A 125 7.15 -1.25 6.92
CA SER A 125 8.41 -1.36 6.15
C SER A 125 9.09 -2.72 6.28
N ASP A 126 8.87 -3.45 7.38
CA ASP A 126 9.48 -4.77 7.56
C ASP A 126 8.82 -5.81 6.66
N VAL A 127 7.49 -5.72 6.53
CA VAL A 127 6.68 -6.62 5.70
C VAL A 127 6.58 -6.12 4.26
N GLY A 128 6.75 -4.81 4.03
CA GLY A 128 6.55 -4.19 2.71
C GLY A 128 5.07 -4.08 2.34
N MET A 129 4.20 -3.81 3.31
CA MET A 129 2.75 -3.86 3.11
C MET A 129 2.03 -2.66 3.74
N ALA A 130 1.02 -2.14 3.05
CA ALA A 130 0.10 -1.15 3.60
C ALA A 130 -1.08 -1.83 4.31
N TYR A 131 -1.36 -1.40 5.54
CA TYR A 131 -2.52 -1.82 6.33
C TYR A 131 -3.50 -0.66 6.44
N GLY A 132 -4.76 -0.91 6.15
CA GLY A 132 -5.86 0.04 6.29
C GLY A 132 -6.72 -0.27 7.51
N LEU A 133 -7.18 0.77 8.20
CA LEU A 133 -8.20 0.69 9.24
C LEU A 133 -9.24 1.75 8.98
N ILE A 134 -10.52 1.40 9.05
CA ILE A 134 -11.61 2.36 8.92
C ILE A 134 -11.67 3.26 10.19
N THR A 135 -11.53 4.58 10.05
CA THR A 135 -11.42 5.59 11.12
C THR A 135 -12.36 6.78 10.93
N ALA A 136 -12.49 7.65 11.93
CA ALA A 136 -13.14 8.97 11.77
C ALA A 136 -12.18 10.04 11.21
N GLU A 137 -12.71 11.03 10.47
CA GLU A 137 -12.02 12.17 9.78
C GLU A 137 -10.92 12.87 10.63
N LYS A 138 -9.80 13.45 10.17
CA LYS A 138 -9.26 13.90 8.86
C LYS A 138 -7.75 14.26 9.03
N ARG A 139 -6.91 14.20 7.99
CA ARG A 139 -5.79 15.17 7.75
C ARG A 139 -5.23 15.10 6.32
N ASN A 140 -4.97 16.28 5.72
CA ASN A 140 -4.37 16.48 4.39
C ASN A 140 -2.83 16.50 4.45
N GLN A 141 -2.13 15.77 3.58
CA GLN A 141 -0.77 16.04 3.13
C GLN A 141 -0.58 15.59 1.66
N SER A 142 0.46 16.11 1.01
CA SER A 142 0.71 15.98 -0.43
C SER A 142 2.08 15.33 -0.69
N ASN A 143 2.07 14.05 -1.09
CA ASN A 143 2.99 13.36 -2.03
C ASN A 143 2.74 11.84 -1.90
N PRO A 144 2.25 11.13 -2.95
CA PRO A 144 1.68 9.78 -2.81
C PRO A 144 2.69 8.72 -2.39
N THR A 145 2.60 8.29 -1.14
CA THR A 145 3.19 7.04 -0.62
C THR A 145 2.46 5.80 -1.15
N LEU A 146 3.00 4.58 -0.98
CA LEU A 146 2.28 3.32 -1.29
C LEU A 146 0.91 3.28 -0.59
N ALA A 147 0.84 3.80 0.63
CA ALA A 147 -0.39 3.97 1.38
C ALA A 147 -1.39 4.88 0.64
N GLU A 148 -0.94 6.01 0.08
CA GLU A 148 -1.77 6.90 -0.74
C GLU A 148 -2.20 6.27 -2.07
N VAL A 149 -1.34 5.47 -2.72
CA VAL A 149 -1.73 4.71 -3.92
C VAL A 149 -2.80 3.67 -3.57
N ALA A 150 -2.65 2.96 -2.45
CA ALA A 150 -3.66 2.01 -1.97
C ALA A 150 -4.99 2.72 -1.62
N VAL A 151 -4.92 3.91 -1.02
CA VAL A 151 -6.07 4.80 -0.75
C VAL A 151 -6.76 5.19 -2.05
N ASP A 152 -6.01 5.72 -3.02
CA ASP A 152 -6.55 6.19 -4.31
C ASP A 152 -7.17 5.06 -5.12
N ASN A 153 -6.56 3.86 -5.10
CA ASN A 153 -7.10 2.69 -5.79
C ASN A 153 -8.41 2.19 -5.16
N TYR A 154 -8.56 2.41 -3.85
CA TYR A 154 -9.71 1.91 -3.11
C TYR A 154 -10.86 2.90 -2.97
N LYS A 155 -10.56 4.20 -2.85
CA LYS A 155 -11.54 5.23 -2.51
C LYS A 155 -12.72 5.25 -3.49
N PHE A 156 -12.52 4.97 -4.78
CA PHE A 156 -13.59 5.00 -5.79
C PHE A 156 -14.22 3.65 -6.13
N LYS A 157 -13.91 2.56 -5.41
CA LYS A 157 -14.55 1.25 -5.69
C LYS A 157 -16.03 1.19 -5.31
N LEU A 158 -16.56 2.19 -4.61
CA LEU A 158 -17.97 2.30 -4.25
C LEU A 158 -18.50 3.72 -4.52
N ASP A 159 -19.72 3.81 -5.06
CA ASP A 159 -20.42 5.09 -5.34
C ASP A 159 -20.89 5.84 -4.07
N GLY A 160 -20.44 5.41 -2.89
CA GLY A 160 -20.81 5.99 -1.61
C GLY A 160 -20.08 5.37 -0.42
N PRO A 161 -20.33 5.86 0.81
CA PRO A 161 -19.77 5.27 2.02
C PRO A 161 -20.20 3.81 2.14
N TRP A 162 -19.23 2.91 2.31
CA TRP A 162 -19.53 1.50 2.55
C TRP A 162 -20.37 1.38 3.82
N LYS A 163 -21.52 0.71 3.68
CA LYS A 163 -22.35 0.27 4.79
C LYS A 163 -22.25 -1.24 4.82
N GLN A 164 -22.00 -1.79 6.00
CA GLN A 164 -22.10 -3.22 6.22
C GLN A 164 -23.55 -3.64 5.93
N VAL A 165 -23.76 -4.33 4.81
CA VAL A 165 -25.03 -4.96 4.45
C VAL A 165 -24.81 -6.45 4.66
N ASP A 166 -25.60 -7.06 5.54
CA ASP A 166 -25.70 -8.51 5.85
C ASP A 166 -24.59 -9.40 5.26
N ASP A 167 -23.53 -9.62 6.04
CA ASP A 167 -22.39 -10.51 5.75
C ASP A 167 -21.57 -10.25 4.45
N GLU A 168 -21.87 -9.20 3.68
CA GLU A 168 -21.06 -8.82 2.52
C GLU A 168 -19.73 -8.18 2.97
N LEU A 169 -18.62 -8.84 2.63
CA LEU A 169 -17.28 -8.29 2.80
C LEU A 169 -17.09 -7.09 1.85
N PRO A 170 -16.39 -6.03 2.29
CA PRO A 170 -16.06 -4.94 1.39
C PRO A 170 -15.20 -5.46 0.24
N PRO A 171 -15.22 -4.83 -0.96
CA PRO A 171 -14.39 -5.26 -2.07
C PRO A 171 -12.92 -5.31 -1.63
N SER A 172 -12.18 -6.33 -2.06
CA SER A 172 -10.76 -6.45 -1.69
C SER A 172 -9.99 -5.26 -2.30
N PRO A 173 -9.28 -4.47 -1.49
CA PRO A 173 -8.44 -3.39 -1.98
C PRO A 173 -7.24 -3.95 -2.74
N ASP A 174 -6.83 -3.24 -3.78
CA ASP A 174 -5.53 -3.50 -4.39
C ASP A 174 -4.46 -2.82 -3.52
N TYR A 175 -3.36 -3.52 -3.22
CA TYR A 175 -2.20 -3.01 -2.47
C TYR A 175 -2.38 -2.72 -0.97
N MET A 176 -3.50 -3.05 -0.33
CA MET A 176 -3.60 -2.99 1.14
C MET A 176 -4.34 -4.18 1.75
N GLN A 177 -4.20 -4.38 3.05
CA GLN A 177 -5.08 -5.26 3.83
C GLN A 177 -5.94 -4.41 4.75
N ILE A 178 -7.26 -4.54 4.62
CA ILE A 178 -8.20 -3.88 5.53
C ILE A 178 -8.48 -4.81 6.70
N GLY A 179 -8.09 -4.38 7.90
CA GLY A 179 -8.54 -5.00 9.14
C GLY A 179 -9.92 -4.48 9.51
N LEU A 180 -10.80 -5.36 10.01
CA LEU A 180 -12.10 -4.96 10.55
C LEU A 180 -11.96 -4.40 11.96
N TYR A 181 -10.89 -4.78 12.66
CA TYR A 181 -10.64 -4.41 14.04
C TYR A 181 -9.34 -3.61 14.19
N THR A 182 -9.32 -2.66 15.13
CA THR A 182 -8.13 -1.88 15.46
C THR A 182 -6.94 -2.75 15.85
N GLN A 183 -7.20 -3.89 16.52
CA GLN A 183 -6.14 -4.83 16.90
C GLN A 183 -5.45 -5.42 15.67
N GLU A 184 -6.20 -5.86 14.65
CA GLU A 184 -5.62 -6.43 13.42
C GLU A 184 -4.76 -5.40 12.69
N PHE A 185 -5.22 -4.14 12.65
CA PHE A 185 -4.44 -3.04 12.09
C PHE A 185 -3.15 -2.77 12.86
N GLU A 186 -3.22 -2.67 14.20
CA GLU A 186 -2.03 -2.41 15.01
C GLU A 186 -1.05 -3.58 14.93
N PHE A 187 -1.55 -4.82 14.99
CA PHE A 187 -0.72 -6.01 14.78
C PHE A 187 -0.08 -5.98 13.40
N GLY A 188 -0.86 -5.78 12.33
CA GLY A 188 -0.35 -5.70 10.97
C GLY A 188 0.73 -4.62 10.80
N ARG A 189 0.54 -3.45 11.42
CA ARG A 189 1.46 -2.31 11.31
C ARG A 189 2.83 -2.56 11.93
N ILE A 190 2.91 -3.28 13.06
CA ILE A 190 4.16 -3.46 13.82
C ILE A 190 4.78 -4.85 13.67
N ARG A 191 4.06 -5.80 13.08
CA ARG A 191 4.51 -7.19 12.94
C ARG A 191 5.75 -7.26 12.07
N LYS A 192 6.75 -8.01 12.51
CA LYS A 192 7.96 -8.26 11.73
C LYS A 192 7.71 -9.32 10.67
N MET A 193 8.50 -9.30 9.60
CA MET A 193 8.41 -10.34 8.55
C MET A 193 8.56 -11.75 9.10
N ALA A 194 9.43 -11.97 10.10
CA ALA A 194 9.59 -13.28 10.74
C ALA A 194 8.30 -13.81 11.39
N GLU A 195 7.54 -12.94 12.03
CA GLU A 195 6.25 -13.28 12.65
C GLU A 195 5.17 -13.48 11.58
N GLU A 196 5.16 -12.63 10.55
CA GLU A 196 4.23 -12.78 9.42
C GLU A 196 4.44 -14.12 8.69
N ALA A 197 5.69 -14.48 8.41
CA ALA A 197 6.06 -15.76 7.82
C ALA A 197 5.70 -16.96 8.70
N GLN A 198 5.71 -16.80 10.03
CA GLN A 198 5.31 -17.84 10.97
C GLN A 198 3.81 -18.12 10.94
N TYR A 199 2.99 -17.08 10.80
CA TYR A 199 1.53 -17.20 10.79
C TYR A 199 0.93 -17.42 9.39
N PHE A 200 1.74 -17.28 8.34
CA PHE A 200 1.27 -17.48 6.98
C PHE A 200 0.90 -18.97 6.76
N PRO A 201 -0.38 -19.27 6.48
CA PRO A 201 -0.92 -20.62 6.68
C PRO A 201 -0.60 -21.59 5.53
N VAL A 202 0.01 -21.12 4.44
CA VAL A 202 0.20 -21.92 3.24
C VAL A 202 1.61 -21.77 2.68
N CYS A 203 2.07 -22.83 2.01
CA CYS A 203 3.23 -22.81 1.15
C CYS A 203 2.81 -23.22 -0.26
N TRP A 204 2.06 -22.37 -0.97
CA TRP A 204 1.66 -22.69 -2.33
C TRP A 204 1.51 -21.45 -3.21
N GLU A 205 1.98 -21.60 -4.45
CA GLU A 205 2.07 -20.58 -5.48
C GLU A 205 1.12 -20.81 -6.65
N LYS A 206 -0.06 -21.39 -6.43
CA LYS A 206 -0.97 -21.60 -7.55
C LYS A 206 -1.38 -20.22 -8.09
N ASP A 207 -0.74 -19.80 -9.17
CA ASP A 207 -0.93 -18.53 -9.84
C ASP A 207 -2.44 -18.22 -9.87
N VAL A 208 -2.78 -17.08 -9.27
CA VAL A 208 -4.02 -16.74 -8.56
C VAL A 208 -5.33 -17.08 -9.30
N GLU A 209 -5.73 -18.36 -9.30
CA GLU A 209 -7.13 -18.78 -9.34
C GLU A 209 -7.25 -20.22 -8.82
N PRO A 210 -7.97 -20.44 -7.70
CA PRO A 210 -8.15 -21.78 -7.19
C PRO A 210 -9.14 -22.54 -8.07
N ASP A 211 -8.79 -23.76 -8.44
CA ASP A 211 -9.72 -24.75 -8.99
C ASP A 211 -10.93 -24.90 -8.06
N GLY A 212 -12.00 -24.15 -8.33
CA GLY A 212 -13.38 -24.35 -7.86
C GLY A 212 -13.65 -24.50 -6.35
N SER A 213 -12.67 -24.33 -5.46
CA SER A 213 -12.86 -24.54 -4.02
C SER A 213 -13.35 -23.24 -3.37
N GLU A 214 -14.57 -23.24 -2.82
CA GLU A 214 -15.22 -22.07 -2.21
C GLU A 214 -14.34 -21.36 -1.16
N ASN A 215 -13.56 -22.12 -0.38
CA ASN A 215 -12.65 -21.58 0.66
C ASN A 215 -11.42 -20.86 0.11
N ALA A 216 -11.07 -21.08 -1.15
CA ALA A 216 -9.90 -20.45 -1.73
C ALA A 216 -10.16 -19.02 -2.20
N SER A 217 -11.43 -18.58 -2.22
CA SER A 217 -11.81 -17.19 -2.57
C SER A 217 -11.26 -16.15 -1.58
N ILE A 218 -11.27 -16.45 -0.27
CA ILE A 218 -10.78 -15.52 0.76
C ILE A 218 -9.25 -15.46 0.72
N LEU A 219 -8.60 -16.63 0.69
CA LEU A 219 -7.14 -16.69 0.66
C LEU A 219 -6.57 -16.11 -0.64
N SER A 220 -7.24 -16.31 -1.78
CA SER A 220 -6.84 -15.72 -3.06
C SER A 220 -6.97 -14.20 -3.04
N ALA A 221 -8.02 -13.63 -2.44
CA ALA A 221 -8.17 -12.19 -2.31
C ALA A 221 -7.04 -11.55 -1.49
N PHE A 222 -6.64 -12.19 -0.38
CA PHE A 222 -5.49 -11.76 0.43
C PHE A 222 -4.16 -11.95 -0.30
N ALA A 223 -3.99 -13.08 -1.00
CA ALA A 223 -2.77 -13.36 -1.74
C ALA A 223 -2.58 -12.38 -2.89
N HIS A 224 -3.65 -12.04 -3.60
CA HIS A 224 -3.63 -11.11 -4.72
C HIS A 224 -3.22 -9.70 -4.30
N SER A 225 -3.79 -9.17 -3.21
CA SER A 225 -3.43 -7.83 -2.73
C SER A 225 -1.96 -7.75 -2.27
N ARG A 226 -1.46 -8.81 -1.62
CA ARG A 226 -0.04 -8.94 -1.24
C ARG A 226 0.88 -9.09 -2.44
N MET A 227 0.50 -9.88 -3.43
CA MET A 227 1.27 -10.05 -4.67
C MET A 227 1.45 -8.72 -5.40
N LYS A 228 0.35 -7.98 -5.55
CA LYS A 228 0.37 -6.64 -6.14
C LYS A 228 1.24 -5.67 -5.36
N ALA A 229 1.17 -5.69 -4.03
CA ALA A 229 2.05 -4.88 -3.18
C ALA A 229 3.53 -5.28 -3.32
N ALA A 230 3.82 -6.59 -3.41
CA ALA A 230 5.17 -7.11 -3.62
C ALA A 230 5.76 -6.62 -4.95
N ALA A 231 5.01 -6.76 -6.03
CA ALA A 231 5.40 -6.29 -7.36
C ALA A 231 5.62 -4.76 -7.37
N PHE A 232 4.70 -4.00 -6.75
CA PHE A 232 4.82 -2.55 -6.66
C PHE A 232 6.10 -2.11 -5.93
N ASN A 233 6.46 -2.77 -4.82
CA ASN A 233 7.68 -2.43 -4.07
C ASN A 233 8.95 -2.67 -4.88
N LEU A 234 8.92 -3.60 -5.83
CA LEU A 234 10.01 -3.88 -6.76
C LEU A 234 9.98 -2.97 -8.00
N GLY A 235 8.99 -2.08 -8.11
CA GLY A 235 8.83 -1.18 -9.26
C GLY A 235 8.35 -1.89 -10.54
N ILE A 236 7.72 -3.06 -10.41
CA ILE A 236 7.23 -3.88 -11.52
C ILE A 236 5.73 -4.16 -11.39
N THR A 237 5.10 -4.49 -12.51
CA THR A 237 3.73 -4.99 -12.54
C THR A 237 3.77 -6.49 -12.79
N ALA A 238 3.43 -7.28 -11.79
CA ALA A 238 3.36 -8.72 -11.90
C ALA A 238 2.08 -9.25 -11.24
N THR A 239 1.58 -10.36 -11.77
CA THR A 239 0.38 -11.05 -11.29
C THR A 239 0.65 -12.51 -10.95
N THR A 240 1.79 -13.05 -11.39
CA THR A 240 2.18 -14.45 -11.18
C THR A 240 3.52 -14.54 -10.47
N CYS A 241 3.76 -15.68 -9.80
CA CYS A 241 5.05 -15.91 -9.16
C CYS A 241 6.18 -16.09 -10.17
N ALA A 242 5.87 -16.66 -11.35
CA ALA A 242 6.82 -16.84 -12.43
C ALA A 242 7.43 -15.50 -12.92
N GLU A 243 6.62 -14.45 -13.03
CA GLU A 243 7.06 -13.09 -13.41
C GLU A 243 8.01 -12.48 -12.37
N LEU A 244 7.90 -12.87 -11.10
CA LEU A 244 8.70 -12.36 -9.98
C LEU A 244 9.93 -13.23 -9.65
N SER A 245 10.13 -14.34 -10.38
CA SER A 245 11.16 -15.34 -10.07
C SER A 245 12.59 -14.79 -10.05
N TYR A 246 12.88 -13.80 -10.90
CA TYR A 246 14.20 -13.16 -10.98
C TYR A 246 14.51 -12.31 -9.74
N ASP A 247 13.48 -11.71 -9.13
CA ASP A 247 13.63 -10.83 -7.98
C ASP A 247 13.73 -11.59 -6.66
N CYS A 248 13.48 -12.90 -6.63
CA CYS A 248 13.53 -13.73 -5.42
C CYS A 248 14.84 -13.62 -4.61
N TYR A 249 15.94 -13.21 -5.25
CA TYR A 249 17.26 -13.07 -4.67
C TYR A 249 17.65 -11.63 -4.34
N THR A 250 16.76 -10.66 -4.53
CA THR A 250 17.00 -9.29 -4.07
C THR A 250 16.66 -9.16 -2.58
N PRO A 251 17.41 -8.34 -1.82
CA PRO A 251 17.11 -8.09 -0.41
C PRO A 251 15.65 -7.63 -0.19
N GLU A 252 15.13 -6.81 -1.11
CA GLU A 252 13.82 -6.17 -1.01
C GLU A 252 12.64 -7.13 -1.26
N ALA A 253 12.87 -8.28 -1.89
CA ALA A 253 11.84 -9.24 -2.29
C ALA A 253 11.31 -10.14 -1.15
N ARG A 254 11.27 -9.66 0.10
CA ARG A 254 10.75 -10.43 1.25
C ARG A 254 9.30 -10.84 1.07
N MET A 255 8.43 -9.91 0.67
CA MET A 255 7.03 -10.22 0.40
C MET A 255 6.86 -11.16 -0.78
N VAL A 256 7.73 -11.06 -1.81
CA VAL A 256 7.72 -12.02 -2.92
C VAL A 256 8.04 -13.42 -2.39
N ARG A 257 9.05 -13.59 -1.54
CA ARG A 257 9.37 -14.90 -0.95
C ARG A 257 8.25 -15.46 -0.06
N LEU A 258 7.47 -14.58 0.57
CA LEU A 258 6.30 -14.98 1.36
C LEU A 258 5.17 -15.51 0.47
N MET A 259 4.90 -14.82 -0.63
CA MET A 259 3.82 -15.17 -1.55
C MET A 259 4.22 -16.27 -2.54
N CYS A 260 5.48 -16.30 -2.93
CA CYS A 260 6.10 -17.16 -3.93
C CYS A 260 7.20 -18.01 -3.30
N GLY A 261 6.84 -18.79 -2.27
CA GLY A 261 7.80 -19.63 -1.57
C GLY A 261 8.44 -20.72 -2.44
N GLN A 262 7.73 -21.34 -3.39
CA GLN A 262 8.26 -22.48 -4.17
C GLN A 262 9.17 -22.02 -5.34
N THR A 263 8.72 -21.08 -6.16
CA THR A 263 9.41 -20.31 -7.21
C THR A 263 10.64 -19.62 -6.66
N CYS A 264 10.55 -19.01 -5.47
CA CYS A 264 11.72 -18.44 -4.82
C CYS A 264 12.63 -19.48 -4.14
N GLY A 265 12.28 -20.77 -4.15
CA GLY A 265 13.10 -21.86 -3.61
C GLY A 265 13.06 -21.99 -2.07
N CYS A 266 12.10 -21.39 -1.38
CA CYS A 266 11.90 -21.61 0.06
C CYS A 266 11.62 -23.08 0.41
N THR A 267 11.04 -23.87 -0.51
CA THR A 267 10.83 -25.32 -0.34
C THR A 267 11.98 -26.17 -0.88
N ASP A 268 12.74 -25.67 -1.85
CA ASP A 268 13.83 -26.43 -2.48
C ASP A 268 15.11 -26.35 -1.63
N PRO A 269 15.60 -27.45 -1.04
CA PRO A 269 16.87 -27.44 -0.33
C PRO A 269 18.03 -27.06 -1.25
N MET A 270 17.98 -27.42 -2.53
CA MET A 270 19.08 -27.19 -3.48
C MET A 270 19.14 -25.75 -4.00
N SER A 271 18.16 -24.91 -3.68
CA SER A 271 18.20 -23.48 -3.99
C SER A 271 19.27 -22.73 -3.20
N SER A 272 19.63 -21.52 -3.65
CA SER A 272 20.56 -20.64 -2.94
C SER A 272 20.09 -20.39 -1.49
N PRO A 273 20.94 -20.58 -0.48
CA PRO A 273 20.60 -20.34 0.94
C PRO A 273 20.19 -18.90 1.27
N TRP A 274 20.55 -17.91 0.44
CA TRP A 274 20.19 -16.51 0.67
C TRP A 274 18.69 -16.30 0.82
N TYR A 275 18.34 -15.59 1.88
CA TYR A 275 16.98 -15.17 2.19
C TYR A 275 16.00 -16.33 2.41
N LYS A 276 16.51 -17.56 2.63
CA LYS A 276 15.71 -18.76 2.90
C LYS A 276 15.42 -18.92 4.38
N GLN A 277 14.90 -17.84 4.97
CA GLN A 277 14.62 -17.71 6.40
C GLN A 277 13.28 -17.01 6.62
N ARG A 278 12.68 -17.20 7.80
CA ARG A 278 11.43 -16.53 8.18
C ARG A 278 11.56 -15.00 8.14
N ALA A 279 12.65 -14.47 8.71
CA ALA A 279 12.91 -13.03 8.73
C ALA A 279 12.99 -12.41 7.33
N GLU A 280 13.32 -13.23 6.34
CA GLU A 280 13.48 -12.83 4.95
C GLU A 280 12.28 -13.21 4.08
N GLY A 281 11.18 -13.64 4.70
CA GLY A 281 9.89 -13.82 4.04
C GLY A 281 9.56 -15.26 3.66
N CYS A 282 10.41 -16.26 3.85
CA CYS A 282 9.99 -17.64 3.60
C CYS A 282 9.00 -18.11 4.69
N ALA A 283 7.77 -18.47 4.30
CA ALA A 283 6.76 -18.99 5.22
C ALA A 283 7.23 -20.24 5.98
N GLU A 284 6.83 -20.38 7.25
CA GLU A 284 7.23 -21.51 8.10
C GLU A 284 6.82 -22.86 7.49
N MET A 285 5.64 -22.90 6.85
CA MET A 285 5.18 -24.09 6.14
C MET A 285 6.14 -24.50 5.00
N CYS A 286 6.69 -23.54 4.26
CA CYS A 286 7.68 -23.81 3.21
C CYS A 286 9.00 -24.29 3.77
N LEU A 287 9.46 -23.67 4.86
CA LEU A 287 10.72 -24.05 5.50
C LEU A 287 10.63 -25.44 6.14
N SER A 288 9.47 -25.82 6.68
CA SER A 288 9.20 -27.17 7.16
C SER A 288 9.28 -28.20 6.04
N GLU A 289 8.67 -27.92 4.88
CA GLU A 289 8.78 -28.78 3.69
C GLU A 289 10.23 -28.92 3.23
N ARG A 290 10.95 -27.79 3.11
CA ARG A 290 12.39 -27.78 2.80
C ARG A 290 13.17 -28.65 3.77
N HIS A 291 12.93 -28.51 5.06
CA HIS A 291 13.64 -29.26 6.09
C HIS A 291 13.39 -30.78 5.99
N GLN A 292 12.19 -31.20 5.61
CA GLN A 292 11.89 -32.61 5.33
C GLN A 292 12.68 -33.11 4.12
N LEU A 293 12.78 -32.31 3.06
CA LEU A 293 13.58 -32.64 1.88
C LEU A 293 15.09 -32.65 2.17
N MET A 294 15.59 -31.71 2.98
CA MET A 294 16.98 -31.66 3.46
C MET A 294 17.36 -32.96 4.18
N LYS A 295 16.46 -33.47 5.03
CA LYS A 295 16.67 -34.72 5.76
C LYS A 295 16.83 -35.95 4.86
N ALA A 296 16.24 -35.92 3.66
CA ALA A 296 16.31 -37.02 2.70
C ALA A 296 17.57 -36.98 1.82
N LEU A 297 18.40 -35.94 1.90
CA LEU A 297 19.63 -35.82 1.13
C LEU A 297 20.69 -36.86 1.57
N PRO A 298 21.63 -37.22 0.68
CA PRO A 298 22.75 -38.08 1.05
C PRO A 298 23.78 -37.32 1.91
N CYS A 299 24.49 -38.05 2.78
CA CYS A 299 25.52 -37.51 3.65
C CYS A 299 26.86 -37.37 2.92
N GLN A 300 26.90 -36.48 1.95
CA GLN A 300 28.08 -36.22 1.13
C GLN A 300 28.15 -34.74 0.76
N ASP A 301 29.32 -34.13 0.90
CA ASP A 301 29.59 -32.79 0.38
C ASP A 301 29.36 -32.75 -1.14
N PHE A 302 28.90 -31.62 -1.71
CA PHE A 302 28.64 -31.55 -3.17
C PHE A 302 29.90 -31.91 -3.99
N PRO A 303 29.76 -32.63 -5.14
CA PRO A 303 29.16 -32.03 -6.32
C PRO A 303 27.98 -32.82 -6.85
N GLN A 304 26.82 -32.63 -6.22
CA GLN A 304 25.55 -33.09 -6.76
C GLN A 304 25.10 -32.12 -7.87
N ALA A 305 24.37 -32.63 -8.89
CA ALA A 305 23.80 -31.78 -9.93
C ALA A 305 22.91 -30.68 -9.31
N GLY A 306 23.06 -29.43 -9.73
CA GLY A 306 22.32 -28.28 -9.17
C GLY A 306 22.94 -27.63 -7.93
N ALA A 307 23.61 -28.39 -7.07
CA ALA A 307 24.28 -27.87 -5.86
C ALA A 307 25.35 -26.82 -6.17
N GLN A 308 26.06 -27.00 -7.28
CA GLN A 308 27.12 -26.07 -7.71
C GLN A 308 26.57 -24.70 -8.11
N ALA A 309 25.39 -24.65 -8.72
CA ALA A 309 24.76 -23.38 -9.09
C ALA A 309 24.34 -22.60 -7.83
N SER A 310 23.72 -23.27 -6.86
CA SER A 310 23.36 -22.69 -5.57
C SER A 310 24.57 -22.24 -4.76
N TRP A 311 25.64 -23.06 -4.73
CA TRP A 311 26.91 -22.71 -4.10
C TRP A 311 27.53 -21.45 -4.71
N ASN A 312 27.67 -21.42 -6.04
CA ASN A 312 28.23 -20.26 -6.72
C ASN A 312 27.36 -19.03 -6.50
N HIS A 313 26.04 -19.15 -6.67
CA HIS A 313 25.10 -18.06 -6.43
C HIS A 313 25.20 -17.51 -5.00
N PHE A 314 25.36 -18.37 -3.99
CA PHE A 314 25.54 -17.93 -2.61
C PHE A 314 26.78 -17.04 -2.47
N TRP A 315 27.93 -17.48 -2.97
CA TRP A 315 29.16 -16.72 -2.81
C TRP A 315 29.25 -15.50 -3.73
N ASP A 316 28.76 -15.60 -4.97
CA ASP A 316 28.72 -14.49 -5.92
C ASP A 316 27.88 -13.31 -5.39
N ASN A 317 26.83 -13.60 -4.63
CA ASN A 317 25.95 -12.58 -4.04
C ASN A 317 26.32 -12.20 -2.59
N TYR A 318 27.38 -12.77 -2.02
CA TYR A 318 27.73 -12.54 -0.61
C TYR A 318 27.94 -11.07 -0.28
N GLN A 319 28.71 -10.34 -1.11
CA GLN A 319 28.93 -8.92 -0.90
C GLN A 319 27.63 -8.12 -0.97
N LEU A 320 26.77 -8.40 -1.95
CA LEU A 320 25.49 -7.71 -2.12
C LEU A 320 24.56 -7.94 -0.91
N ALA A 321 24.41 -9.19 -0.49
CA ALA A 321 23.53 -9.55 0.62
C ALA A 321 23.98 -8.94 1.95
N ILE A 322 25.28 -9.04 2.26
CA ILE A 322 25.86 -8.42 3.46
C ILE A 322 25.73 -6.90 3.41
N THR A 323 25.88 -6.30 2.22
CA THR A 323 25.74 -4.85 2.05
C THR A 323 24.33 -4.37 2.33
N ALA A 324 23.35 -5.07 1.80
CA ALA A 324 21.96 -4.76 2.04
C ALA A 324 21.58 -4.94 3.52
N TYR A 325 22.12 -5.97 4.18
CA TYR A 325 21.77 -6.28 5.57
C TYR A 325 22.37 -5.30 6.59
N PHE A 326 23.67 -4.98 6.50
CA PHE A 326 24.33 -4.10 7.47
C PHE A 326 24.38 -2.61 7.08
N GLY A 327 24.03 -2.28 5.83
CA GLY A 327 24.19 -0.96 5.25
C GLY A 327 25.63 -0.68 4.80
N GLN A 328 25.80 0.21 3.82
CA GLN A 328 27.10 0.51 3.18
C GLN A 328 28.18 0.99 4.17
N ASP A 329 27.78 1.75 5.19
CA ASP A 329 28.72 2.39 6.14
C ASP A 329 29.51 1.39 6.99
N ARG A 330 28.98 0.18 7.21
CA ARG A 330 29.64 -0.84 8.05
C ARG A 330 30.65 -1.71 7.30
N ILE A 331 30.72 -1.59 5.97
CA ILE A 331 31.42 -2.55 5.11
C ILE A 331 32.84 -2.14 4.79
N GLN A 332 33.20 -0.88 5.02
CA GLN A 332 34.58 -0.41 4.78
C GLN A 332 35.62 -1.23 5.57
N TYR A 333 35.22 -1.89 6.66
CA TYR A 333 36.07 -2.75 7.49
C TYR A 333 35.98 -4.25 7.15
N ALA A 334 35.10 -4.64 6.24
CA ALA A 334 34.78 -6.04 5.94
C ALA A 334 35.65 -6.68 4.84
N SER A 335 36.63 -5.96 4.29
CA SER A 335 37.50 -6.44 3.20
C SER A 335 38.13 -7.84 3.46
N PRO A 336 38.62 -8.17 4.67
CA PRO A 336 39.15 -9.51 4.95
C PRO A 336 38.09 -10.63 4.81
N GLY A 337 36.83 -10.32 5.13
CA GLY A 337 35.71 -11.26 5.02
C GLY A 337 35.38 -11.61 3.58
N PHE A 338 35.44 -10.64 2.67
CA PHE A 338 35.23 -10.91 1.24
C PHE A 338 36.33 -11.78 0.62
N ALA A 339 37.59 -11.61 1.05
CA ALA A 339 38.68 -12.49 0.62
C ALA A 339 38.47 -13.94 1.12
N THR A 340 37.96 -14.09 2.35
CA THR A 340 37.63 -15.41 2.91
C THR A 340 36.48 -16.06 2.16
N ALA A 341 35.41 -15.31 1.85
CA ALA A 341 34.29 -15.78 1.04
C ALA A 341 34.76 -16.26 -0.35
N ALA A 342 35.64 -15.51 -1.02
CA ALA A 342 36.21 -15.92 -2.31
C ALA A 342 37.07 -17.19 -2.20
N SER A 343 37.84 -17.34 -1.11
CA SER A 343 38.60 -18.57 -0.83
C SER A 343 37.68 -19.76 -0.63
N ILE A 344 36.58 -19.59 0.13
CA ILE A 344 35.59 -20.64 0.35
C ILE A 344 34.93 -21.03 -0.98
N GLN A 345 34.50 -20.05 -1.78
CA GLN A 345 33.90 -20.30 -3.09
C GLN A 345 34.81 -21.16 -3.98
N ALA A 346 36.10 -20.82 -4.07
CA ALA A 346 37.08 -21.51 -4.90
C ALA A 346 37.47 -22.90 -4.38
N GLY A 347 37.55 -23.06 -3.05
CA GLY A 347 37.96 -24.32 -2.42
C GLY A 347 36.82 -25.25 -2.01
N GLY A 348 35.56 -24.84 -2.20
CA GLY A 348 34.38 -25.67 -1.92
C GLY A 348 34.16 -25.95 -0.43
N CYS A 349 33.49 -27.07 -0.13
CA CYS A 349 33.09 -27.44 1.23
C CYS A 349 34.28 -27.57 2.20
N ASP A 350 35.44 -28.05 1.74
CA ASP A 350 36.61 -28.25 2.61
C ASP A 350 37.08 -26.94 3.28
N GLN A 351 36.88 -25.79 2.61
CA GLN A 351 37.23 -24.49 3.17
C GLN A 351 36.33 -24.08 4.34
N LEU A 352 35.10 -24.60 4.44
CA LEU A 352 34.22 -24.36 5.59
C LEU A 352 34.79 -24.97 6.88
N ARG A 353 35.63 -26.02 6.78
CA ARG A 353 36.32 -26.58 7.96
C ARG A 353 37.37 -25.62 8.52
N LEU A 354 38.06 -24.91 7.63
CA LEU A 354 39.12 -23.94 7.96
C LEU A 354 38.53 -22.61 8.41
N HIS A 355 37.44 -22.18 7.77
CA HIS A 355 36.75 -20.93 8.03
C HIS A 355 35.32 -21.19 8.53
N ARG A 356 35.19 -21.67 9.77
CA ARG A 356 33.89 -22.11 10.32
C ARG A 356 32.88 -20.99 10.53
N THR A 357 33.38 -19.79 10.79
CA THR A 357 32.58 -18.62 11.16
C THR A 357 32.74 -17.55 10.10
N ASP A 358 31.65 -16.88 9.78
CA ASP A 358 31.67 -15.66 9.00
C ASP A 358 32.32 -14.53 9.80
N SER A 359 33.42 -13.99 9.30
CA SER A 359 34.12 -12.86 9.92
C SER A 359 33.30 -11.56 10.01
N ILE A 360 32.24 -11.41 9.20
CA ILE A 360 31.40 -10.21 9.18
C ILE A 360 30.21 -10.37 10.13
N THR A 361 29.41 -11.41 9.94
CA THR A 361 28.20 -11.65 10.76
C THR A 361 28.51 -12.27 12.12
N GLY A 362 29.65 -12.96 12.26
CA GLY A 362 29.96 -13.77 13.44
C GLY A 362 29.22 -15.11 13.49
N GLU A 363 28.42 -15.43 12.47
CA GLU A 363 27.59 -16.63 12.41
C GLU A 363 28.39 -17.84 11.91
N VAL A 364 28.01 -19.04 12.34
CA VAL A 364 28.62 -20.28 11.88
C VAL A 364 27.97 -20.68 10.56
N TRP A 365 28.73 -20.73 9.46
CA TRP A 365 28.20 -21.00 8.11
C TRP A 365 27.29 -22.23 8.04
N CYS A 366 27.72 -23.31 8.72
CA CYS A 366 27.00 -24.57 8.75
C CYS A 366 25.63 -24.49 9.44
N LEU A 367 25.47 -23.58 10.42
CA LEU A 367 24.20 -23.34 11.12
C LEU A 367 23.33 -22.29 10.39
N GLY A 368 23.93 -21.49 9.53
CA GLY A 368 23.27 -20.38 8.87
C GLY A 368 23.17 -19.16 9.78
N ALA A 369 22.52 -18.12 9.28
CA ALA A 369 22.13 -16.95 10.05
C ALA A 369 20.61 -16.87 10.06
N ALA A 370 20.00 -17.00 11.25
CA ALA A 370 18.53 -17.10 11.40
C ALA A 370 17.78 -15.94 10.72
N ASP A 371 18.42 -14.77 10.62
CA ASP A 371 17.84 -13.56 10.06
C ASP A 371 18.26 -13.27 8.62
N LEU A 372 19.10 -14.09 7.97
CA LEU A 372 19.67 -13.73 6.66
C LEU A 372 19.83 -14.90 5.67
N PHE A 373 20.41 -16.03 6.07
CA PHE A 373 20.67 -17.15 5.15
C PHE A 373 20.51 -18.52 5.79
N GLY A 374 20.07 -19.49 4.98
CA GLY A 374 19.90 -20.88 5.37
C GLY A 374 21.22 -21.58 5.76
N PRO A 375 21.16 -22.68 6.54
CA PRO A 375 22.35 -23.43 6.97
C PRO A 375 23.11 -24.04 5.78
N LEU A 376 24.44 -23.97 5.74
CA LEU A 376 25.21 -24.67 4.69
C LEU A 376 25.42 -26.17 4.96
N ALA A 377 25.02 -26.67 6.14
CA ALA A 377 25.23 -28.06 6.54
C ALA A 377 24.58 -29.10 5.62
N TYR A 378 23.54 -28.74 4.86
CA TYR A 378 22.94 -29.68 3.90
C TYR A 378 23.68 -29.73 2.55
N LEU A 379 24.42 -28.66 2.18
CA LEU A 379 25.28 -28.65 0.98
C LEU A 379 26.63 -29.31 1.26
N CYS A 380 27.12 -29.15 2.49
CA CYS A 380 28.43 -29.59 2.94
C CYS A 380 28.35 -30.38 4.26
N PRO A 381 27.58 -31.48 4.34
CA PRO A 381 27.35 -32.19 5.60
C PRO A 381 28.62 -32.79 6.22
N GLU A 382 29.56 -33.30 5.43
CA GLU A 382 30.82 -33.85 5.94
C GLU A 382 31.73 -32.75 6.44
N SER A 383 31.84 -31.64 5.71
CA SER A 383 32.63 -30.48 6.13
C SER A 383 32.06 -29.75 7.33
N CYS A 384 30.74 -29.75 7.48
CA CYS A 384 30.03 -29.24 8.65
C CYS A 384 30.01 -30.23 9.83
N GLY A 385 30.54 -31.44 9.66
CA GLY A 385 30.74 -32.41 10.72
C GLY A 385 29.51 -33.26 11.07
N CYS A 386 28.52 -33.35 10.19
CA CYS A 386 27.24 -34.03 10.42
C CYS A 386 27.35 -35.50 10.86
N ARG A 387 28.43 -36.21 10.50
CA ARG A 387 28.62 -37.63 10.86
C ARG A 387 28.86 -37.89 12.35
N ASN A 388 29.37 -36.89 13.08
CA ASN A 388 29.74 -37.04 14.49
C ASN A 388 28.81 -36.24 15.42
N VAL A 389 27.65 -35.81 14.92
CA VAL A 389 26.75 -34.94 15.67
C VAL A 389 25.88 -35.79 16.60
N THR A 390 25.90 -35.45 17.89
CA THR A 390 24.96 -36.02 18.87
C THR A 390 23.56 -35.45 18.64
N SER A 391 22.52 -36.26 18.86
CA SER A 391 21.11 -35.88 18.63
C SER A 391 20.63 -34.63 19.38
N GLY A 392 21.35 -34.18 20.41
CA GLY A 392 21.06 -32.95 21.16
C GLY A 392 21.76 -31.69 20.66
N SER A 393 22.63 -31.78 19.65
CA SER A 393 23.32 -30.61 19.09
C SER A 393 22.40 -29.84 18.14
N PRO A 394 22.42 -28.50 18.14
CA PRO A 394 21.68 -27.68 17.17
C PRO A 394 21.98 -28.05 15.71
N MET A 395 23.20 -28.52 15.43
CA MET A 395 23.62 -28.98 14.11
C MET A 395 22.82 -30.19 13.61
N ALA A 396 22.34 -31.05 14.52
CA ALA A 396 21.60 -32.25 14.16
C ALA A 396 20.31 -31.94 13.40
N TYR A 397 19.73 -30.76 13.64
CA TYR A 397 18.54 -30.30 12.94
C TYR A 397 18.82 -29.91 11.47
N TYR A 398 20.05 -29.57 11.11
CA TYR A 398 20.36 -29.15 9.73
C TYR A 398 21.07 -30.22 8.91
N CYS A 399 21.42 -31.34 9.53
CA CYS A 399 22.08 -32.46 8.89
C CYS A 399 21.08 -33.41 8.21
N PRO A 400 21.44 -34.00 7.04
CA PRO A 400 20.67 -35.09 6.47
C PRO A 400 20.57 -36.29 7.42
N ASN A 401 19.44 -37.00 7.41
CA ASN A 401 19.24 -38.17 8.27
C ASN A 401 20.26 -39.28 7.95
N SER A 402 20.73 -39.35 6.71
CA SER A 402 21.77 -40.28 6.26
C SER A 402 23.14 -40.04 6.91
N CYS A 403 23.35 -38.90 7.58
CA CYS A 403 24.56 -38.64 8.37
C CYS A 403 24.47 -39.13 9.82
N LEU A 404 23.26 -39.41 10.31
CA LEU A 404 22.99 -39.76 11.70
C LEU A 404 22.90 -41.27 11.93
N ALA A 405 22.85 -42.05 10.84
CA ALA A 405 22.89 -43.51 10.83
C ALA A 405 24.34 -43.99 10.74
#